data_AF-A0A076H4V3-F1
#
_entry.id   AF-A0A076H4V3-F1
#
_cell.length_a   1.000
_cell.length_b   1.000
_cell.length_c   1.000
_cell.angle_alpha   90.00
_cell.angle_beta   90.00
_cell.angle_gamma   90.00
#
_symmetry.space_group_name_H-M   'P 1'
#
loop_
_entity.id
_entity.type
_entity.pdbx_description
1 polymer ?
#
loop_
_entity_poly.entity_id
_entity_poly.type
_entity_poly.pdbx_seq_one_letter_code
_entity_poly.pdbx_strand_id
1 'polypeptide(L)' 'MGNRVVNSSAIQQILEDVYARFRDLREGRPADYIPELAKANPDDFGIVIATTDGRL' A
#
# COMPACT_ATOMS: atom_id res chain seq x y z
N MET A 1 6.52 -5.66 -31.64
CA MET A 1 6.08 -4.83 -30.50
C MET A 1 6.35 -5.62 -29.23
N GLY A 2 7.49 -5.36 -28.59
CA GLY A 2 7.99 -6.18 -27.49
C GLY A 2 7.16 -5.96 -26.22
N ASN A 3 6.51 -7.03 -25.75
CA ASN A 3 5.88 -7.03 -24.45
C ASN A 3 6.97 -6.92 -23.39
N ARG A 4 7.16 -5.73 -22.81
CA ARG A 4 8.07 -5.58 -21.67
C ARG A 4 7.40 -6.24 -20.49
N VAL A 5 7.74 -7.50 -20.23
CA VAL A 5 7.40 -8.18 -18.99
C VAL A 5 8.01 -7.35 -17.87
N VAL A 6 7.20 -6.50 -17.25
CA VAL A 6 7.58 -5.86 -16.00
C VAL A 6 7.73 -7.03 -15.04
N ASN A 7 8.96 -7.31 -14.64
CA ASN A 7 9.23 -8.42 -13.76
C ASN A 7 8.41 -8.19 -12.48
N SER A 8 7.51 -9.10 -12.13
CA SER A 8 6.69 -8.96 -10.92
C SER A 8 7.57 -8.72 -9.68
N SER A 9 8.82 -9.20 -9.71
CA SER A 9 9.83 -8.88 -8.69
C SER A 9 10.18 -7.40 -8.59
N ALA A 10 10.22 -6.66 -9.71
CA ALA A 10 10.56 -5.23 -9.70
C ALA A 10 9.42 -4.39 -9.12
N ILE A 11 8.17 -4.75 -9.41
CA ILE A 11 7.00 -4.10 -8.79
C ILE A 11 7.01 -4.38 -7.29
N GLN A 12 7.22 -5.63 -6.89
CA GLN A 12 7.31 -6.03 -5.49
C GLN A 12 8.42 -5.27 -4.74
N GLN A 13 9.61 -5.16 -5.32
CA GLN A 13 10.72 -4.40 -4.73
C GLN A 13 10.37 -2.92 -4.53
N ILE A 14 9.72 -2.30 -5.51
CA ILE A 14 9.28 -0.90 -5.37
C ILE A 14 8.25 -0.78 -4.23
N LEU A 15 7.32 -1.73 -4.11
CA LEU A 15 6.33 -1.73 -3.02
C LEU A 15 7.01 -1.86 -1.65
N GLU A 16 8.00 -2.74 -1.53
CA GLU A 16 8.78 -2.92 -0.30
C GLU A 16 9.58 -1.68 0.07
N ASP A 17 10.24 -1.04 -0.91
CA ASP A 17 10.99 0.20 -0.70
C ASP A 17 10.07 1.35 -0.25
N VAL A 18 8.91 1.51 -0.91
CA VAL A 18 7.93 2.54 -0.54
C VAL A 18 7.34 2.23 0.84
N TYR A 19 6.99 0.99 1.12
CA TYR A 19 6.51 0.57 2.44
C TYR A 19 7.53 0.90 3.52
N ALA A 20 8.79 0.49 3.35
CA ALA A 20 9.86 0.74 4.31
C ALA A 20 10.11 2.24 4.55
N ARG A 21 9.99 3.07 3.51
CA ARG A 21 10.17 4.52 3.61
C ARG A 21 9.08 5.23 4.39
N PHE A 22 7.86 4.71 4.41
CA PHE A 22 6.68 5.44 4.91
C PHE A 22 5.97 4.77 6.10
N ARG A 23 6.24 3.51 6.41
CA ARG A 23 5.58 2.76 7.50
C ARG A 23 5.70 3.40 8.89
N ASP A 24 6.69 4.28 9.10
CA ASP A 24 6.95 4.93 10.38
C ASP A 24 6.43 6.37 10.44
N LEU A 25 5.84 6.89 9.35
CA LEU A 25 5.15 8.19 9.37
C LEU A 25 3.79 8.02 10.06
N ARG A 26 3.63 8.68 11.22
CA ARG A 26 2.44 8.59 12.08
C ARG A 26 1.66 9.90 12.19
N GLU A 27 1.84 10.77 11.20
CA GLU A 27 1.13 12.05 11.14
C GLU A 27 -0.36 11.83 10.83
N GLY A 28 -1.23 12.63 11.46
CA GLY A 28 -2.69 12.52 11.32
C GLY A 28 -3.35 11.73 12.45
N ARG A 29 -4.67 11.54 12.35
CA ARG A 29 -5.47 10.79 13.31
C ARG A 29 -6.68 10.15 12.61
N PRO A 30 -7.15 8.96 13.05
CA PRO A 30 -8.41 8.41 12.58
C PRO A 30 -9.58 9.39 12.77
N ALA A 31 -10.55 9.35 11.85
CA ALA A 31 -11.76 10.13 11.95
C ALA A 31 -12.61 9.65 13.15
N ASP A 32 -13.04 10.57 14.00
CA ASP A 32 -13.69 10.28 15.28
C ASP A 32 -15.17 10.72 15.36
N TYR A 33 -15.69 11.37 14.32
CA TYR A 33 -17.09 11.84 14.30
C TYR A 33 -18.13 10.73 14.02
N ILE A 34 -17.70 9.58 13.48
CA ILE A 34 -18.50 8.34 13.39
C ILE A 34 -17.82 7.30 14.31
N PRO A 35 -18.51 6.75 15.33
CA PRO A 35 -17.91 5.85 16.31
C PRO A 35 -17.21 4.62 15.71
N GLU A 36 -17.70 4.11 14.58
CA GLU A 36 -17.11 2.97 13.89
C GLU A 36 -15.77 3.30 13.23
N LEU A 37 -15.60 4.53 12.72
CA LEU A 37 -14.35 4.97 12.11
C LEU A 37 -13.24 5.20 13.14
N ALA A 38 -13.62 5.60 14.36
CA ALA A 38 -12.69 5.79 15.48
C ALA A 38 -11.99 4.50 15.92
N LYS A 39 -12.52 3.33 15.52
CA LYS A 39 -11.96 2.01 15.84
C LYS A 39 -10.81 1.61 14.91
N ALA A 40 -10.56 2.36 13.84
CA ALA A 40 -9.43 2.10 12.95
C ALA A 40 -8.10 2.22 13.70
N ASN A 41 -7.21 1.25 13.49
CA ASN A 41 -5.89 1.29 14.08
C ASN A 41 -5.01 2.30 13.31
N PRO A 42 -4.46 3.34 13.95
CA PRO A 42 -3.60 4.32 13.27
C PRO A 42 -2.30 3.70 12.72
N ASP A 43 -1.95 2.49 13.16
CA ASP A 43 -0.75 1.77 12.72
C ASP A 43 -1.02 0.86 11.51
N ASP A 44 -2.28 0.73 11.07
CA ASP A 44 -2.62 -0.05 9.88
C ASP A 44 -2.15 0.69 8.63
N PHE A 45 -1.10 0.16 7.99
CA PHE A 45 -0.54 0.68 6.75
C PHE A 45 -0.15 -0.44 5.81
N GLY A 46 -0.59 -0.36 4.55
CA GLY A 46 -0.33 -1.38 3.54
C GLY A 46 -0.50 -0.83 2.11
N ILE A 47 0.22 -1.44 1.16
CA ILE A 47 0.20 -1.07 -0.25
C ILE A 47 0.01 -2.35 -1.07
N VAL A 48 -0.95 -2.35 -2.00
CA VAL A 48 -1.27 -3.49 -2.87
C VAL A 48 -1.48 -3.00 -4.30
N ILE A 49 -1.04 -3.79 -5.29
CA ILE A 49 -1.25 -3.51 -6.71
C ILE A 49 -2.04 -4.66 -7.33
N ALA A 50 -3.16 -4.34 -7.96
CA ALA A 50 -3.85 -5.28 -8.84
C ALA A 50 -3.60 -4.88 -10.30
N THR A 51 -3.05 -5.80 -11.08
CA THR A 51 -2.74 -5.60 -12.50
C THR A 51 -3.92 -5.99 -13.38
N THR A 52 -4.01 -5.39 -14.57
CA THR A 52 -5.13 -5.63 -15.51
C THR A 52 -5.18 -7.06 -16.04
N ASP A 53 -4.09 -7.81 -15.92
CA ASP A 53 -4.02 -9.23 -16.25
C ASP A 53 -4.26 -10.15 -15.04
N GLY A 54 -4.76 -9.59 -13.94
CA GLY A 54 -5.30 -10.34 -12.81
C GLY A 54 -4.27 -10.79 -11.77
N ARG A 55 -3.03 -10.26 -11.79
CA ARG A 55 -2.05 -10.50 -10.71
C ARG A 55 -2.21 -9.49 -9.58
N LEU A 56 -2.03 -9.99 -8.36
CA LEU A 56 -1.87 -9.23 -7.12
C LEU A 56 -0.40 -9.20 -6.70
#